data_AF-A0A0M2GUH3-F1
#
_entry.id   AF-A0A0M2GUH3-F1
#
_cell.length_a   1.000
_cell.length_b   1.000
_cell.length_c   1.000
_cell.angle_alpha   90.00
_cell.angle_beta   90.00
_cell.angle_gamma   90.00
#
_symmetry.space_group_name_H-M   'P 1'
#
loop_
_entity.id
_entity.type
_entity.pdbx_description
1 polymer ?
#
loop_
_entity_poly.entity_id
_entity_poly.type
_entity_poly.pdbx_seq_one_letter_code
_entity_poly.pdbx_strand_id
1 'polypeptide(L)'
;MHTYGSAGDVSGLLRAMESTDADVREEAMNRLWPAAWNDDDLAVATAGAVPRLARLALEGPGHREDLLRLLGSLATRPGWPSEEEPAPRAVADELPPLLPFAHHADPRVRDAMVLLIAACGREDCLPLLRRRLGQETDPPVRAHLVTALGLLDPGDGARRNALLTDPEPRVALAAAEDLLRTAELPLPEPLVDHCVRAYTADPHEPDPRPGAGPAQAVHRPAPGGPRGRAAGRGRGCAARLRHHRPLARPRGRRVPLGAARDGGRGLGAAPAGTADLRAATGAAPARA
;
A
#
# COMPACT_ATOMS: atom_id res chain seq x y z
N MET A 1 20.46 -6.92 -33.73
CA MET A 1 21.25 -7.00 -32.49
C MET A 1 21.14 -5.64 -31.79
N HIS A 2 20.13 -5.49 -30.93
CA HIS A 2 19.91 -4.25 -30.17
C HIS A 2 20.72 -4.33 -28.89
N THR A 3 21.87 -3.65 -28.85
CA THR A 3 22.56 -3.35 -27.61
C THR A 3 21.72 -2.33 -26.85
N TYR A 4 20.74 -2.82 -26.07
CA TYR A 4 20.17 -2.02 -25.00
C TYR A 4 21.35 -1.54 -24.15
N GLY A 5 21.42 -0.24 -23.91
CA GLY A 5 22.47 0.39 -23.13
C GLY A 5 22.64 -0.28 -21.76
N SER A 6 23.76 0.05 -21.11
CA SER A 6 24.06 -0.33 -19.72
C SER A 6 22.78 -0.39 -18.88
N ALA A 7 22.65 -1.38 -18.00
CA ALA A 7 21.45 -1.63 -17.19
C ALA A 7 20.96 -0.44 -16.34
N GLY A 8 21.68 0.69 -16.33
CA GLY A 8 21.24 1.98 -15.81
C GLY A 8 20.51 2.92 -16.79
N ASP A 9 20.24 2.55 -18.05
CA ASP A 9 19.48 3.42 -18.98
C ASP A 9 17.96 3.40 -18.70
N VAL A 10 17.56 4.03 -17.59
CA VAL A 10 16.15 4.17 -17.20
C VAL A 10 15.34 4.84 -18.31
N SER A 11 15.90 5.83 -19.02
CA SER A 11 15.21 6.50 -20.13
C SER A 11 14.91 5.55 -21.28
N GLY A 12 15.86 4.66 -21.61
CA GLY A 12 15.70 3.58 -22.59
C GLY A 12 14.63 2.57 -22.15
N LEU A 13 14.63 2.17 -20.88
CA LEU A 13 13.60 1.27 -20.33
C LEU A 13 12.20 1.90 -20.38
N LEU A 14 12.05 3.17 -20.00
CA LEU A 14 10.77 3.88 -20.09
C LEU A 14 10.27 4.02 -21.52
N ARG A 15 11.17 4.15 -22.50
CA ARG A 15 10.80 4.14 -23.93
C ARG A 15 10.38 2.73 -24.37
N ALA A 16 11.04 1.68 -23.90
CA ALA A 16 10.68 0.30 -24.22
C ALA A 16 9.30 -0.07 -23.64
N MET A 17 8.90 0.49 -22.49
CA MET A 17 7.55 0.35 -21.94
C MET A 17 6.44 0.93 -22.85
N GLU A 18 6.77 1.84 -23.76
CA GLU A 18 5.82 2.41 -24.74
C GLU A 18 5.69 1.52 -26.00
N SER A 19 6.45 0.44 -26.10
CA SER A 19 6.39 -0.49 -27.24
C SER A 19 5.01 -1.12 -27.38
N THR A 20 4.54 -1.30 -28.62
CA THR A 20 3.34 -2.11 -28.90
C THR A 20 3.57 -3.60 -28.68
N ASP A 21 4.82 -4.05 -28.74
CA ASP A 21 5.24 -5.42 -28.46
C ASP A 21 5.21 -5.70 -26.94
N ALA A 22 4.41 -6.68 -26.53
CA ALA A 22 4.24 -7.04 -25.13
C ALA A 22 5.52 -7.61 -24.50
N ASP A 23 6.29 -8.41 -25.24
CA ASP A 23 7.51 -9.04 -24.72
C ASP A 23 8.59 -7.98 -24.44
N VAL A 24 8.66 -6.95 -25.29
CA VAL A 24 9.56 -5.80 -25.08
C VAL A 24 9.19 -5.03 -23.82
N ARG A 25 7.88 -4.85 -23.54
CA ARG A 25 7.43 -4.18 -22.33
C ARG A 25 7.69 -5.02 -21.08
N GLU A 26 7.43 -6.32 -21.15
CA GLU A 26 7.67 -7.21 -20.02
C GLU A 26 9.16 -7.24 -19.65
N GLU A 27 10.05 -7.38 -20.63
CA GLU A 27 11.50 -7.29 -20.41
C GLU A 27 11.89 -5.91 -19.84
N ALA A 28 11.31 -4.83 -20.35
CA ALA A 28 11.56 -3.49 -19.83
C ALA A 28 11.12 -3.35 -18.37
N MET A 29 9.94 -3.86 -18.00
CA MET A 29 9.43 -3.83 -16.62
C MET A 29 10.30 -4.66 -15.68
N ASN A 30 10.70 -5.87 -16.11
CA ASN A 30 11.58 -6.76 -15.35
C ASN A 30 12.97 -6.16 -15.09
N ARG A 31 13.47 -5.32 -16.01
CA ARG A 31 14.73 -4.58 -15.84
C ARG A 31 14.56 -3.29 -15.04
N LEU A 32 13.42 -2.62 -15.19
CA LEU A 32 13.12 -1.36 -14.51
C LEU A 32 13.01 -1.55 -13.00
N TRP A 33 12.38 -2.64 -12.54
CA TRP A 33 12.22 -2.91 -11.12
C TRP A 33 13.54 -2.98 -10.35
N PRO A 34 14.51 -3.86 -10.68
CA PRO A 34 15.80 -3.88 -9.99
C PRO A 34 16.61 -2.61 -10.23
N ALA A 35 16.50 -1.98 -11.41
CA ALA A 35 17.18 -0.71 -11.66
C ALA A 35 16.77 0.34 -10.62
N ALA A 36 15.46 0.51 -10.38
CA ALA A 36 14.92 1.45 -9.40
C ALA A 36 15.45 1.26 -7.96
N TRP A 37 16.05 0.12 -7.62
CA TRP A 37 16.57 -0.21 -6.29
C TRP A 37 18.10 -0.24 -6.18
N ASN A 38 18.85 -0.36 -7.28
CA ASN A 38 20.26 -0.78 -7.23
C ASN A 38 21.31 0.34 -7.18
N ASP A 39 20.95 1.62 -7.18
CA ASP A 39 21.97 2.69 -7.25
C ASP A 39 21.53 3.99 -6.53
N ASP A 40 22.47 4.61 -5.81
CA ASP A 40 22.28 5.84 -5.03
C ASP A 40 22.21 7.07 -5.96
N ASP A 41 22.90 7.06 -7.12
CA ASP A 41 22.77 8.11 -8.13
C ASP A 41 21.42 8.04 -8.88
N LEU A 42 20.77 6.87 -8.84
CA LEU A 42 19.47 6.68 -9.47
C LEU A 42 18.34 7.27 -8.67
N ALA A 43 18.55 7.62 -7.40
CA ALA A 43 17.56 8.28 -6.55
C ALA A 43 16.97 9.54 -7.22
N VAL A 44 17.84 10.44 -7.66
CA VAL A 44 17.48 11.72 -8.31
C VAL A 44 16.96 11.48 -9.73
N ALA A 45 17.60 10.58 -10.48
CA ALA A 45 17.16 10.21 -11.82
C ALA A 45 15.76 9.57 -11.81
N THR A 46 15.45 8.78 -10.79
CA THR A 46 14.17 8.09 -10.62
C THR A 46 13.06 9.05 -10.20
N ALA A 47 13.36 10.06 -9.36
CA ALA A 47 12.39 11.12 -9.09
C ALA A 47 11.96 11.85 -10.38
N GLY A 48 12.92 12.15 -11.27
CA GLY A 48 12.63 12.70 -12.59
C GLY A 48 11.83 11.76 -13.51
N ALA A 49 11.86 10.46 -13.26
CA ALA A 49 11.10 9.45 -14.01
C ALA A 49 9.64 9.28 -13.54
N VAL A 50 9.30 9.70 -12.31
CA VAL A 50 7.97 9.49 -11.70
C VAL A 50 6.82 9.99 -12.57
N PRO A 51 6.83 11.23 -13.12
CA PRO A 51 5.76 11.69 -13.99
C PRO A 51 5.55 10.80 -15.22
N ARG A 52 6.64 10.26 -15.78
CA ARG A 52 6.55 9.36 -16.95
C ARG A 52 6.00 7.99 -16.56
N LEU A 53 6.37 7.46 -15.39
CA LEU A 53 5.79 6.23 -14.84
C LEU A 53 4.28 6.37 -14.60
N ALA A 54 3.87 7.48 -13.98
CA ALA A 54 2.45 7.79 -13.76
C ALA A 54 1.68 7.89 -15.09
N ARG A 55 2.25 8.59 -16.09
CA ARG A 55 1.68 8.63 -17.44
C ARG A 55 1.56 7.24 -18.06
N LEU A 56 2.58 6.40 -17.95
CA LEU A 56 2.53 5.01 -18.45
C LEU A 56 1.45 4.20 -17.73
N ALA A 57 1.24 4.38 -16.42
CA ALA A 57 0.15 3.73 -15.71
C ALA A 57 -1.22 4.23 -16.18
N LEU A 58 -1.35 5.52 -16.51
CA LEU A 58 -2.60 6.12 -17.00
C LEU A 58 -2.94 5.69 -18.42
N GLU A 59 -2.01 5.88 -19.35
CA GLU A 59 -2.24 5.87 -20.80
C GLU A 59 -1.53 4.72 -21.51
N GLY A 60 -0.61 4.04 -20.82
CA GLY A 60 0.23 3.01 -21.41
C GLY A 60 -0.54 1.73 -21.78
N PRO A 61 0.04 0.93 -22.67
CA PRO A 61 -0.60 -0.25 -23.25
C PRO A 61 -0.62 -1.48 -22.31
N GLY A 62 -0.04 -1.43 -21.11
CA GLY A 62 0.03 -2.58 -20.20
C GLY A 62 0.73 -2.28 -18.87
N HIS A 63 0.96 -3.33 -18.06
CA HIS A 63 1.69 -3.27 -16.78
C HIS A 63 1.17 -2.28 -15.74
N ARG A 64 -0.13 -1.98 -15.77
CA ARG A 64 -0.73 -0.99 -14.86
C ARG A 64 -0.54 -1.36 -13.38
N GLU A 65 -0.75 -2.64 -13.03
CA GLU A 65 -0.46 -3.16 -11.69
C GLU A 65 1.00 -2.93 -11.29
N ASP A 66 1.94 -3.37 -12.13
CA ASP A 66 3.38 -3.32 -11.84
C ASP A 66 3.86 -1.88 -11.70
N LEU A 67 3.38 -0.97 -12.56
CA LEU A 67 3.73 0.45 -12.51
C LEU A 67 3.20 1.13 -11.24
N LEU A 68 1.96 0.83 -10.81
CA LEU A 68 1.42 1.35 -9.56
C LEU A 68 2.19 0.81 -8.34
N ARG A 69 2.55 -0.48 -8.35
CA ARG A 69 3.40 -1.07 -7.30
C ARG A 69 4.80 -0.47 -7.28
N LEU A 70 5.37 -0.17 -8.44
CA LEU A 70 6.67 0.51 -8.53
C LEU A 70 6.59 1.91 -7.92
N LEU A 71 5.56 2.68 -8.26
CA LEU A 71 5.32 4.00 -7.66
C LEU A 71 5.16 3.92 -6.14
N GLY A 72 4.39 2.96 -5.62
CA GLY A 72 4.23 2.77 -4.17
C GLY A 72 5.53 2.37 -3.47
N SER A 73 6.36 1.58 -4.15
CA SER A 73 7.69 1.21 -3.69
C SER A 73 8.64 2.41 -3.62
N LEU A 74 8.58 3.30 -4.60
CA LEU A 74 9.36 4.54 -4.61
C LEU A 74 8.94 5.50 -3.49
N ALA A 75 7.63 5.57 -3.20
CA ALA A 75 7.09 6.39 -2.12
C ALA A 75 7.49 5.91 -0.71
N THR A 76 7.75 4.61 -0.52
CA THR A 76 8.05 4.01 0.79
C THR A 76 9.52 3.65 1.01
N ARG A 77 10.38 3.86 0.00
CA ARG A 77 11.79 3.43 0.06
C ARG A 77 12.49 4.06 1.28
N PRO A 78 13.05 3.24 2.19
CA PRO A 78 13.79 3.75 3.34
C PRO A 78 15.14 4.32 2.90
N GLY A 79 15.61 5.35 3.59
CA GLY A 79 16.97 5.85 3.41
C GLY A 79 17.18 6.82 2.26
N TRP A 80 16.12 7.43 1.72
CA TRP A 80 16.27 8.67 0.95
C TRP A 80 17.09 9.68 1.78
N PRO A 81 18.09 10.35 1.20
CA PRO A 81 18.75 11.47 1.87
C PRO A 81 17.69 12.48 2.31
N SER A 82 17.56 12.69 3.62
CA SER A 82 16.41 13.33 4.28
C SER A 82 16.21 14.80 3.91
N GLU A 83 17.13 15.41 3.17
CA GLU A 83 17.05 16.82 2.81
C GLU A 83 16.43 17.07 1.43
N GLU A 84 16.19 16.03 0.62
CA GLU A 84 15.66 16.23 -0.74
C GLU A 84 14.39 15.43 -1.08
N GLU A 85 14.12 14.27 -0.44
CA GLU A 85 13.00 13.31 -0.72
C GLU A 85 12.25 13.51 -2.06
N PRO A 86 12.94 13.53 -3.22
CA PRO A 86 12.32 14.05 -4.44
C PRO A 86 11.33 13.02 -5.01
N ALA A 87 11.58 11.73 -4.81
CA ALA A 87 10.73 10.67 -5.31
C ALA A 87 9.41 10.53 -4.52
N PRO A 88 9.36 10.41 -3.17
CA PRO A 88 8.08 10.36 -2.46
C PRO A 88 7.19 11.56 -2.74
N ARG A 89 7.78 12.77 -2.80
CA ARG A 89 7.06 13.99 -3.17
C ARG A 89 6.52 13.92 -4.60
N ALA A 90 7.36 13.57 -5.58
CA ALA A 90 6.93 13.43 -6.96
C ALA A 90 5.80 12.39 -7.11
N VAL A 91 5.87 11.27 -6.38
CA VAL A 91 4.80 10.25 -6.41
C VAL A 91 3.51 10.80 -5.82
N ALA A 92 3.60 11.54 -4.70
CA ALA A 92 2.43 12.18 -4.10
C ALA A 92 1.79 13.25 -5.00
N ASP A 93 2.59 13.98 -5.77
CA ASP A 93 2.14 14.98 -6.75
C ASP A 93 1.43 14.32 -7.94
N GLU A 94 1.88 13.13 -8.37
CA GLU A 94 1.27 12.35 -9.47
C GLU A 94 0.09 11.47 -9.02
N LEU A 95 -0.19 11.37 -7.71
CA LEU A 95 -1.26 10.51 -7.19
C LEU A 95 -2.67 10.90 -7.64
N PRO A 96 -3.09 12.18 -7.65
CA PRO A 96 -4.47 12.56 -7.95
C PRO A 96 -5.06 11.99 -9.26
N PRO A 97 -4.38 12.05 -10.42
CA PRO A 97 -4.92 11.46 -11.65
C PRO A 97 -5.01 9.93 -11.60
N LEU A 98 -4.25 9.26 -10.73
CA LEU A 98 -4.25 7.79 -10.59
C LEU A 98 -5.38 7.26 -9.70
N LEU A 99 -5.98 8.10 -8.84
CA LEU A 99 -7.04 7.70 -7.89
C LEU A 99 -8.22 6.93 -8.50
N PRO A 100 -8.66 7.17 -9.76
CA PRO A 100 -9.69 6.34 -10.39
C PRO A 100 -9.37 4.84 -10.45
N PHE A 101 -8.09 4.45 -10.41
CA PHE A 101 -7.68 3.04 -10.38
C PHE A 101 -8.11 2.29 -9.11
N ALA A 102 -8.52 2.98 -8.05
CA ALA A 102 -9.14 2.35 -6.89
C ALA A 102 -10.48 1.67 -7.22
N HIS A 103 -11.07 1.99 -8.38
CA HIS A 103 -12.29 1.37 -8.91
C HIS A 103 -12.06 0.52 -10.15
N HIS A 104 -10.80 0.22 -10.48
CA HIS A 104 -10.48 -0.58 -11.66
C HIS A 104 -11.13 -1.97 -11.60
N ALA A 105 -11.54 -2.53 -12.74
CA ALA A 105 -12.21 -3.83 -12.79
C ALA A 105 -11.32 -4.98 -12.29
N ASP A 106 -10.03 -4.93 -12.61
CA ASP A 106 -9.01 -5.87 -12.13
C ASP A 106 -8.71 -5.64 -10.63
N PRO A 107 -8.91 -6.64 -9.75
CA PRO A 107 -8.57 -6.54 -8.33
C PRO A 107 -7.09 -6.23 -8.07
N ARG A 108 -6.16 -6.71 -8.90
CA ARG A 108 -4.73 -6.47 -8.66
C ARG A 108 -4.33 -5.02 -8.87
N VAL A 109 -4.97 -4.34 -9.82
CA VAL A 109 -4.80 -2.90 -10.03
C VAL A 109 -5.38 -2.10 -8.86
N ARG A 110 -6.55 -2.52 -8.34
CA ARG A 110 -7.13 -1.88 -7.14
C ARG A 110 -6.23 -2.06 -5.93
N ASP A 111 -5.69 -3.26 -5.76
CA ASP A 111 -4.76 -3.61 -4.69
C ASP A 111 -3.51 -2.72 -4.71
N ALA A 112 -2.87 -2.64 -5.88
CA ALA A 112 -1.71 -1.78 -6.10
C ALA A 112 -2.03 -0.30 -5.82
N MET A 113 -3.24 0.17 -6.18
CA MET A 113 -3.67 1.53 -5.88
C MET A 113 -3.85 1.79 -4.38
N VAL A 114 -4.41 0.83 -3.63
CA VAL A 114 -4.57 0.93 -2.17
C VAL A 114 -3.20 1.03 -1.49
N LEU A 115 -2.26 0.18 -1.90
CA LEU A 115 -0.89 0.21 -1.39
C LEU A 115 -0.18 1.53 -1.74
N LEU A 116 -0.36 2.04 -2.95
CA LEU A 116 0.18 3.34 -3.37
C LEU A 116 -0.38 4.50 -2.52
N ILE A 117 -1.69 4.52 -2.24
CA ILE A 117 -2.30 5.55 -1.37
C ILE A 117 -1.71 5.50 0.04
N ALA A 118 -1.57 4.30 0.62
CA ALA A 118 -0.97 4.11 1.93
C ALA A 118 0.50 4.53 1.95
N ALA A 119 1.25 4.17 0.90
CA ALA A 119 2.65 4.53 0.72
C ALA A 119 2.87 6.05 0.68
N CYS A 120 1.95 6.80 0.06
CA CYS A 120 2.00 8.26 0.03
C CYS A 120 1.52 8.94 1.33
N GLY A 121 1.00 8.20 2.32
CA GLY A 121 0.52 8.79 3.57
C GLY A 121 -0.69 9.72 3.42
N ARG A 122 -1.55 9.49 2.41
CA ARG A 122 -2.60 10.46 2.02
C ARG A 122 -3.90 10.31 2.81
N GLU A 123 -3.97 10.98 3.95
CA GLU A 123 -5.16 11.01 4.83
C GLU A 123 -6.42 11.57 4.14
N ASP A 124 -6.28 12.46 3.15
CA ASP A 124 -7.40 12.97 2.36
C ASP A 124 -8.10 11.90 1.51
N CYS A 125 -7.44 10.74 1.31
CA CYS A 125 -8.01 9.58 0.65
C CYS A 125 -8.82 8.65 1.59
N LEU A 126 -8.88 8.92 2.90
CA LEU A 126 -9.62 8.08 3.86
C LEU A 126 -11.09 7.84 3.48
N PRO A 127 -11.88 8.85 3.01
CA PRO A 127 -13.25 8.60 2.57
C PRO A 127 -13.35 7.60 1.40
N LEU A 128 -12.40 7.67 0.45
CA LEU A 128 -12.31 6.75 -0.67
C LEU A 128 -12.02 5.33 -0.19
N LEU A 129 -11.02 5.15 0.67
CA LEU A 129 -10.63 3.83 1.20
C LEU A 129 -11.75 3.20 2.04
N ARG A 130 -12.42 3.98 2.90
CA ARG A 130 -13.55 3.49 3.70
C ARG A 130 -14.73 3.06 2.82
N ARG A 131 -15.07 3.86 1.81
CA ARG A 131 -16.12 3.51 0.84
C ARG A 131 -15.74 2.23 0.09
N ARG A 132 -14.48 2.10 -0.34
CA ARG A 132 -14.00 0.91 -1.04
C ARG A 132 -14.05 -0.33 -0.16
N LEU A 133 -13.65 -0.25 1.11
CA LEU A 133 -13.73 -1.40 2.04
C LEU A 133 -15.17 -1.91 2.21
N GLY A 134 -16.17 -1.03 2.19
CA GLY A 134 -17.58 -1.42 2.24
C GLY A 134 -18.14 -2.06 0.97
N GLN A 135 -17.41 -1.99 -0.15
CA GLN A 135 -17.84 -2.47 -1.47
C GLN A 135 -16.97 -3.60 -2.02
N GLU A 136 -15.74 -3.74 -1.52
CA GLU A 136 -14.77 -4.68 -2.03
C GLU A 136 -15.15 -6.12 -1.67
N THR A 137 -15.12 -6.99 -2.67
CA THR A 137 -15.43 -8.42 -2.52
C THR A 137 -14.18 -9.28 -2.59
N ASP A 138 -13.07 -8.77 -3.15
CA ASP A 138 -11.82 -9.50 -3.27
C ASP A 138 -11.07 -9.56 -1.92
N PRO A 139 -10.84 -10.75 -1.34
CA PRO A 139 -10.20 -10.88 -0.04
C PRO A 139 -8.82 -10.23 0.12
N PRO A 140 -7.86 -10.41 -0.82
CA PRO A 140 -6.58 -9.68 -0.77
C PRO A 140 -6.75 -8.16 -0.70
N VAL A 141 -7.57 -7.57 -1.58
CA VAL A 141 -7.79 -6.12 -1.60
C VAL A 141 -8.44 -5.64 -0.30
N ARG A 142 -9.41 -6.40 0.26
CA ARG A 142 -10.02 -6.08 1.57
C ARG A 142 -8.96 -6.05 2.68
N ALA A 143 -8.06 -7.02 2.72
CA ALA A 143 -6.99 -7.07 3.73
C ALA A 143 -6.06 -5.85 3.62
N HIS A 144 -5.63 -5.49 2.40
CA HIS A 144 -4.80 -4.30 2.20
C HIS A 144 -5.54 -2.99 2.47
N LEU A 145 -6.86 -2.91 2.24
CA LEU A 145 -7.67 -1.76 2.65
C LEU A 145 -7.70 -1.61 4.18
N VAL A 146 -7.79 -2.70 4.94
CA VAL A 146 -7.72 -2.67 6.41
C VAL A 146 -6.36 -2.17 6.87
N THR A 147 -5.27 -2.71 6.29
CA THR A 147 -3.91 -2.24 6.58
C THR A 147 -3.71 -0.78 6.23
N ALA A 148 -4.14 -0.33 5.05
CA ALA A 148 -4.02 1.05 4.61
C ALA A 148 -4.77 2.02 5.53
N LEU A 149 -6.00 1.67 5.93
CA LEU A 149 -6.78 2.45 6.87
C LEU A 149 -6.12 2.50 8.25
N GLY A 150 -5.56 1.39 8.73
CA GLY A 150 -4.82 1.33 9.99
C GLY A 150 -3.58 2.20 10.04
N LEU A 151 -2.84 2.25 8.93
CA LEU A 151 -1.65 3.10 8.77
C LEU A 151 -2.00 4.60 8.70
N LEU A 152 -3.09 4.96 8.03
CA LEU A 152 -3.49 6.37 7.81
C LEU A 152 -4.38 6.94 8.91
N ASP A 153 -5.18 6.09 9.55
CA ASP A 153 -6.15 6.45 10.58
C ASP A 153 -6.26 5.31 11.61
N PRO A 154 -5.29 5.21 12.54
CA PRO A 154 -5.35 4.19 13.57
C PRO A 154 -6.64 4.32 14.42
N GLY A 155 -7.15 5.55 14.63
CA GLY A 155 -8.33 5.79 15.45
C GLY A 155 -8.23 5.13 16.84
N ASP A 156 -9.37 4.69 17.37
CA ASP A 156 -9.48 3.94 18.64
C ASP A 156 -9.41 2.40 18.46
N GLY A 157 -9.30 1.93 17.21
CA GLY A 157 -9.29 0.51 16.88
C GLY A 157 -10.64 -0.20 16.89
N ALA A 158 -11.77 0.46 17.14
CA ALA A 158 -13.08 -0.19 17.20
C ALA A 158 -13.43 -0.97 15.91
N ARG A 159 -13.17 -0.36 14.74
CA ARG A 159 -13.35 -1.02 13.43
C ARG A 159 -12.49 -2.28 13.30
N ARG A 160 -11.23 -2.21 13.73
CA ARG A 160 -10.25 -3.29 13.60
C ARG A 160 -10.62 -4.46 14.52
N ASN A 161 -11.06 -4.16 15.74
CA ASN A 161 -11.60 -5.17 16.66
C ASN A 161 -12.80 -5.93 16.05
N ALA A 162 -13.73 -5.23 15.39
CA ALA A 162 -14.85 -5.89 14.72
C ALA A 162 -14.41 -6.83 13.58
N LEU A 163 -13.28 -6.54 12.93
CA LEU A 163 -12.73 -7.35 11.83
C LEU A 163 -11.92 -8.57 12.31
N LEU A 164 -11.62 -8.69 13.61
CA LEU A 164 -10.96 -9.88 14.16
C LEU A 164 -11.79 -11.17 14.01
N THR A 165 -13.10 -11.03 13.78
CA THR A 165 -14.03 -12.13 13.52
C THR A 165 -14.51 -12.17 12.07
N ASP A 166 -13.84 -11.48 11.15
CA ASP A 166 -14.14 -11.61 9.72
C ASP A 166 -13.98 -13.08 9.29
N PRO A 167 -14.91 -13.64 8.50
CA PRO A 167 -14.80 -15.02 8.05
C PRO A 167 -13.60 -15.25 7.13
N GLU A 168 -13.06 -14.20 6.53
CA GLU A 168 -11.88 -14.24 5.68
C GLU A 168 -10.58 -14.13 6.52
N PRO A 169 -9.75 -15.19 6.60
CA PRO A 169 -8.55 -15.19 7.44
C PRO A 169 -7.59 -14.05 7.15
N ARG A 170 -7.41 -13.63 5.88
CA ARG A 170 -6.52 -12.51 5.52
C ARG A 170 -6.99 -11.18 6.11
N VAL A 171 -8.30 -10.94 6.11
CA VAL A 171 -8.88 -9.71 6.65
C VAL A 171 -8.75 -9.68 8.17
N ALA A 172 -9.03 -10.82 8.82
CA ALA A 172 -8.84 -10.97 10.25
C ALA A 172 -7.37 -10.80 10.67
N LEU A 173 -6.42 -11.34 9.88
CA LEU A 173 -5.00 -11.15 10.12
C LEU A 173 -4.58 -9.68 9.98
N ALA A 174 -4.97 -9.00 8.90
CA ALA A 174 -4.65 -7.59 8.69
C ALA A 174 -5.15 -6.71 9.84
N ALA A 175 -6.35 -6.99 10.36
CA ALA A 175 -6.89 -6.30 11.52
C ALA A 175 -6.06 -6.54 12.80
N ALA A 176 -5.66 -7.80 13.03
CA ALA A 176 -4.86 -8.17 14.19
C ALA A 176 -3.45 -7.57 14.15
N GLU A 177 -2.77 -7.62 12.99
CA GLU A 177 -1.45 -7.02 12.79
C GLU A 177 -1.47 -5.51 13.02
N ASP A 178 -2.51 -4.84 12.56
CA ASP A 178 -2.63 -3.40 12.76
C ASP A 178 -2.94 -3.01 14.21
N LEU A 179 -3.73 -3.80 14.93
CA LEU A 179 -3.92 -3.62 16.37
C LEU A 179 -2.59 -3.82 17.12
N LEU A 180 -1.82 -4.86 16.77
CA LEU A 180 -0.49 -5.12 17.35
C LEU A 180 0.49 -3.97 17.09
N ARG A 181 0.46 -3.36 15.91
CA ARG A 181 1.32 -2.21 15.55
C ARG A 181 1.13 -1.02 16.51
N THR A 182 -0.08 -0.86 17.04
CA THR A 182 -0.43 0.23 17.97
C THR A 182 -0.42 -0.17 19.45
N ALA A 183 -0.22 -1.45 19.76
CA ALA A 183 -0.23 -1.96 21.13
C ALA A 183 1.05 -1.58 21.91
N GLU A 184 0.91 -1.36 23.21
CA GLU A 184 2.06 -1.23 24.10
C GLU A 184 2.71 -2.60 24.34
N LEU A 185 4.01 -2.62 24.65
CA LEU A 185 4.70 -3.84 25.04
C LEU A 185 4.49 -4.11 26.54
N PRO A 186 4.32 -5.38 26.96
CA PRO A 186 4.31 -6.60 26.13
C PRO A 186 3.05 -6.73 25.27
N LEU A 187 3.18 -7.36 24.10
CA LEU A 187 2.06 -7.53 23.16
C LEU A 187 0.92 -8.33 23.81
N PRO A 188 -0.37 -7.94 23.62
CA PRO A 188 -1.50 -8.66 24.17
C PRO A 188 -1.61 -10.08 23.62
N GLU A 189 -1.51 -11.09 24.50
CA GLU A 189 -1.58 -12.51 24.14
C GLU A 189 -2.82 -12.86 23.28
N PRO A 190 -4.04 -12.37 23.56
CA PRO A 190 -5.19 -12.65 22.69
C PRO A 190 -5.00 -12.17 21.23
N LEU A 191 -4.32 -11.04 21.01
CA LEU A 191 -4.07 -10.54 19.65
C LEU A 191 -3.00 -11.36 18.94
N VAL A 192 -1.97 -11.80 19.66
CA VAL A 192 -0.94 -12.69 19.12
C VAL A 192 -1.57 -14.03 18.70
N ASP A 193 -2.42 -14.61 19.54
CA ASP A 193 -3.15 -15.84 19.23
C ASP A 193 -4.07 -15.69 18.02
N HIS A 194 -4.73 -14.52 17.89
CA HIS A 194 -5.51 -14.18 16.70
C HIS A 194 -4.64 -14.18 15.43
N CYS A 195 -3.48 -13.52 15.44
CA CYS A 195 -2.55 -13.52 14.32
C CYS A 195 -2.10 -14.93 13.95
N VAL A 196 -1.65 -15.72 14.93
CA VAL A 196 -1.19 -17.11 14.70
C VAL A 196 -2.29 -17.96 14.08
N ARG A 197 -3.52 -17.89 14.61
CA ARG A 197 -4.65 -18.64 14.09
C ARG A 197 -5.03 -18.20 12.66
N ALA A 198 -5.13 -16.90 12.42
CA ALA A 198 -5.48 -16.37 11.10
C ALA A 198 -4.42 -16.72 10.04
N TYR A 199 -3.13 -16.58 10.38
CA TYR A 199 -2.03 -16.99 9.50
C TYR A 199 -2.00 -18.49 9.23
N THR A 200 -2.29 -19.32 10.25
CA THR A 200 -2.35 -20.78 10.07
C THR A 200 -3.51 -21.20 9.16
N ALA A 201 -4.63 -20.48 9.20
CA ALA A 201 -5.81 -20.76 8.38
C ALA A 201 -5.60 -20.41 6.89
N ASP A 202 -4.78 -19.42 6.58
CA ASP A 202 -4.36 -19.09 5.22
C ASP A 202 -2.89 -18.66 5.18
N PRO A 203 -1.97 -19.65 5.17
CA PRO A 203 -0.55 -19.37 5.06
C PRO A 203 -0.28 -18.77 3.69
N HIS A 204 0.06 -17.49 3.68
CA HIS A 204 0.55 -16.83 2.49
C HIS A 204 2.04 -16.54 2.68
N GLU A 205 2.77 -16.65 1.58
CA GLU A 205 4.10 -16.07 1.55
C GLU A 205 3.92 -14.57 1.78
N PRO A 206 4.66 -13.96 2.72
CA PRO A 206 4.70 -12.51 2.80
C PRO A 206 5.11 -12.00 1.42
N ASP A 207 4.38 -11.01 0.91
CA ASP A 207 4.63 -10.43 -0.41
C ASP A 207 6.15 -10.17 -0.52
N PRO A 208 6.85 -10.79 -1.50
CA PRO A 208 8.28 -10.62 -1.65
C PRO A 208 8.57 -9.12 -1.61
N ARG A 209 9.36 -8.71 -0.61
CA ARG A 209 9.64 -7.29 -0.39
C ARG A 209 10.00 -6.65 -1.72
N PRO A 210 9.49 -5.46 -2.06
CA PRO A 210 9.88 -4.75 -3.26
C PRO A 210 11.41 -4.75 -3.43
N GLY A 211 11.90 -5.45 -4.47
CA GLY A 211 13.34 -5.57 -4.75
C GLY A 211 13.94 -6.95 -4.46
N ALA A 212 13.22 -7.83 -3.76
CA ALA A 212 13.37 -9.26 -3.96
C ALA A 212 12.76 -9.57 -5.33
N GLY A 213 13.49 -9.24 -6.41
CA GLY A 213 13.13 -9.69 -7.76
C GLY A 213 12.78 -11.18 -7.70
N PRO A 214 11.90 -11.68 -8.60
CA PRO A 214 11.32 -13.01 -8.49
C PRO A 214 12.45 -13.94 -8.13
N ALA A 215 12.47 -14.40 -6.87
CA ALA A 215 13.57 -15.22 -6.38
C ALA A 215 13.52 -16.40 -7.33
N GLN A 216 14.44 -16.45 -8.31
CA GLN A 216 14.39 -17.36 -9.45
C GLN A 216 13.92 -18.66 -8.86
N ALA A 217 12.67 -19.05 -9.12
CA ALA A 217 12.00 -20.03 -8.28
C ALA A 217 12.91 -21.25 -8.35
N VAL A 218 13.72 -21.46 -7.31
CA VAL A 218 14.85 -22.38 -7.40
C VAL A 218 14.12 -23.68 -7.48
N HIS A 219 14.09 -24.23 -8.69
CA HIS A 219 13.29 -25.39 -9.03
C HIS A 219 13.75 -26.46 -8.06
N ARG A 220 12.97 -26.66 -7.00
CA ARG A 220 13.37 -27.46 -5.85
C ARG A 220 13.42 -28.88 -6.43
N PRO A 221 14.62 -29.48 -6.61
CA PRO A 221 14.70 -30.76 -7.26
C PRO A 221 13.88 -31.76 -6.43
N ALA A 222 13.06 -32.54 -7.12
CA ALA A 222 12.24 -33.58 -6.49
C ALA A 222 13.11 -34.44 -5.55
N PRO A 223 12.63 -34.80 -4.35
CA PRO A 223 13.41 -35.56 -3.39
C PRO A 223 13.55 -37.01 -3.88
N GLY A 224 14.63 -37.32 -4.61
CA GLY A 224 14.78 -38.66 -5.19
C GLY A 224 16.13 -38.96 -5.85
N GLY A 225 17.26 -38.56 -5.26
CA GLY A 225 18.59 -38.92 -5.76
C GLY A 225 19.60 -39.16 -4.63
N PRO A 226 20.39 -40.26 -4.67
CA PRO A 226 21.29 -40.64 -3.59
C PRO A 226 22.45 -39.65 -3.44
N ARG A 227 22.63 -39.14 -2.23
CA ARG A 227 23.66 -38.15 -1.86
C ARG A 227 25.04 -38.80 -1.77
N GLY A 228 25.90 -38.50 -2.73
CA GLY A 228 27.35 -38.68 -2.61
C GLY A 228 27.93 -37.67 -1.62
N ARG A 229 28.68 -38.15 -0.63
CA ARG A 229 29.39 -37.33 0.37
C ARG A 229 30.60 -36.66 -0.28
N ALA A 230 30.67 -35.34 -0.22
CA ALA A 230 31.93 -34.61 -0.39
C ALA A 230 32.03 -33.54 0.71
N ALA A 231 33.09 -33.66 1.51
CA ALA A 231 33.49 -32.71 2.54
C ALA A 231 34.21 -31.52 1.91
N GLY A 232 33.86 -30.29 2.31
CA GLY A 232 34.53 -29.07 1.87
C GLY A 232 34.33 -27.95 2.88
N ARG A 233 35.45 -27.34 3.30
CA ARG A 233 35.62 -26.50 4.49
C ARG A 233 35.28 -25.02 4.21
N GLY A 234 34.64 -24.38 5.19
CA GLY A 234 35.01 -23.08 5.76
C GLY A 234 34.83 -21.80 4.92
N ARG A 235 34.08 -20.84 5.48
CA ARG A 235 34.57 -19.55 6.02
C ARG A 235 33.38 -18.73 6.53
N GLY A 236 33.52 -18.19 7.73
CA GLY A 236 32.49 -17.35 8.37
C GLY A 236 32.50 -15.92 7.84
N CYS A 237 31.31 -15.38 7.60
CA CYS A 237 31.06 -13.95 7.49
C CYS A 237 30.13 -13.55 8.62
N ALA A 238 30.67 -12.82 9.59
CA ALA A 238 29.89 -12.15 10.64
C ALA A 238 29.24 -10.89 10.04
N ALA A 239 27.93 -10.94 9.79
CA ALA A 239 27.15 -9.77 9.43
C ALA A 239 26.77 -8.99 10.70
N ARG A 240 27.22 -7.73 10.77
CA ARG A 240 26.84 -6.78 11.82
C ARG A 240 25.37 -6.38 11.63
N LEU A 241 24.50 -6.81 12.53
CA LEU A 241 23.16 -6.28 12.70
C LEU A 241 23.26 -4.82 13.19
N ARG A 242 22.90 -3.87 12.33
CA ARG A 242 22.65 -2.49 12.74
C ARG A 242 21.23 -2.40 13.28
N HIS A 243 21.09 -1.95 14.52
CA HIS A 243 19.80 -1.73 15.18
C HIS A 243 18.95 -0.72 14.41
N HIS A 244 17.74 -1.12 14.05
CA HIS A 244 16.71 -0.24 13.51
C HIS A 244 16.39 0.87 14.53
N ARG A 245 16.45 2.11 14.09
CA ARG A 245 16.02 3.30 14.83
C ARG A 245 14.48 3.34 14.81
N PRO A 246 13.78 3.55 15.94
CA PRO A 246 12.33 3.66 15.95
C PRO A 246 11.90 4.90 15.16
N LEU A 247 10.87 4.74 14.33
CA LEU A 247 10.21 5.82 13.62
C LEU A 247 9.76 6.88 14.64
N ALA A 248 10.17 8.13 14.39
CA ALA A 248 9.81 9.25 15.23
C ALA A 248 8.28 9.40 15.24
N ARG A 249 7.69 9.35 16.44
CA ARG A 249 6.25 9.64 16.64
C ARG A 249 5.92 11.01 16.03
N PRO A 250 4.79 11.17 15.33
CA PRO A 250 4.29 12.48 14.95
C PRO A 250 4.10 13.30 16.22
N ARG A 251 4.77 14.46 16.29
CA ARG A 251 4.60 15.42 17.39
C ARG A 251 3.15 15.90 17.33
N GLY A 252 2.33 15.44 18.28
CA GLY A 252 0.98 15.93 18.47
C GLY A 252 0.97 17.46 18.52
N ARG A 253 0.21 18.07 17.61
CA ARG A 253 -0.12 19.50 17.67
C ARG A 253 -0.73 19.77 19.04
N ARG A 254 -0.01 20.53 19.88
CA ARG A 254 -0.59 21.13 21.08
C ARG A 254 -1.70 22.08 20.63
N VAL A 255 -2.94 21.69 20.88
CA VAL A 255 -4.08 22.62 20.87
C VAL A 255 -3.85 23.62 22.01
N PRO A 256 -3.83 24.93 21.75
CA PRO A 256 -3.74 25.90 22.83
C PRO A 256 -5.01 25.82 23.67
N LEU A 257 -4.86 25.56 24.98
CA LEU A 257 -5.92 25.77 25.96
C LEU A 257 -6.34 27.24 25.90
N GLY A 258 -7.51 27.49 25.31
CA GLY A 258 -8.16 28.79 25.33
C GLY A 258 -8.62 29.12 26.75
N ALA A 259 -8.23 30.31 27.20
CA ALA A 259 -8.60 30.88 28.48
C ALA A 259 -10.12 31.02 28.62
N ALA A 260 -10.61 30.61 29.80
CA ALA A 260 -11.95 30.88 30.27
C ALA A 260 -12.21 32.39 30.28
N ARG A 261 -13.26 32.82 29.56
CA ARG A 261 -13.92 34.09 29.82
C ARG A 261 -15.32 33.82 30.34
N ASP A 262 -15.45 34.27 31.58
CA ASP A 262 -16.64 34.44 32.37
C ASP A 262 -17.60 35.47 31.73
N GLY A 263 -18.89 35.32 32.01
CA GLY A 263 -19.89 36.37 31.85
C GLY A 263 -20.96 36.15 30.79
N GLY A 264 -22.22 36.11 31.23
CA GLY A 264 -23.33 36.61 30.42
C GLY A 264 -24.62 35.81 30.48
N ARG A 265 -25.47 36.13 31.46
CA ARG A 265 -26.89 35.76 31.51
C ARG A 265 -27.64 36.22 30.24
N GLY A 266 -28.61 35.43 29.79
CA GLY A 266 -29.61 35.85 28.81
C GLY A 266 -30.70 34.81 28.62
N LEU A 267 -31.77 34.95 29.40
CA LEU A 267 -33.06 34.28 29.24
C LEU A 267 -33.65 34.56 27.84
N GLY A 268 -34.21 33.54 27.18
CA GLY A 268 -34.93 33.71 25.92
C GLY A 268 -35.67 32.45 25.51
N ALA A 269 -36.99 32.54 25.44
CA ALA A 269 -37.97 31.48 25.32
C ALA A 269 -37.97 30.70 23.98
N ALA A 270 -38.57 29.51 24.05
CA ALA A 270 -39.05 28.65 22.97
C ALA A 270 -40.12 29.36 22.09
N PRO A 271 -40.61 28.82 20.94
CA PRO A 271 -41.20 27.47 20.86
C PRO A 271 -40.99 26.67 19.56
N ALA A 272 -41.45 25.43 19.66
CA ALA A 272 -41.54 24.37 18.68
C ALA A 272 -42.27 24.77 17.39
N GLY A 273 -41.74 24.28 16.26
CA GLY A 273 -42.43 24.20 14.97
C GLY A 273 -42.35 22.78 14.44
N THR A 274 -43.43 22.01 14.64
CA THR A 274 -43.72 20.76 13.95
C THR A 274 -44.12 21.08 12.52
N ALA A 275 -43.35 20.61 11.53
CA ALA A 275 -43.75 20.61 10.13
C ALA A 275 -43.87 19.17 9.63
N ASP A 276 -45.14 18.81 9.49
CA ASP A 276 -45.73 17.64 8.85
C ASP A 276 -45.42 17.67 7.34
N LEU A 277 -44.94 16.56 6.77
CA LEU A 277 -44.83 16.41 5.31
C LEU A 277 -45.23 14.99 4.91
N ARG A 278 -46.54 14.87 4.67
CA ARG A 278 -47.21 13.76 3.99
C ARG A 278 -46.77 13.66 2.52
N ALA A 279 -46.59 12.40 2.13
CA ALA A 279 -47.08 11.73 0.91
C ALA A 279 -46.98 12.45 -0.45
N ALA A 280 -46.19 11.86 -1.35
CA ALA A 280 -46.46 11.85 -2.78
C ALA A 280 -46.12 10.46 -3.36
N THR A 281 -47.10 9.57 -3.37
CA THR A 281 -47.14 8.38 -4.22
C THR A 281 -47.47 8.81 -5.64
N GLY A 282 -46.48 8.75 -6.54
CA GLY A 282 -46.64 9.02 -7.98
C GLY A 282 -46.52 7.72 -8.78
N ALA A 283 -47.62 7.38 -9.47
CA ALA A 283 -47.82 6.16 -10.24
C ALA A 283 -47.02 6.12 -11.57
N ALA A 284 -46.75 4.89 -12.02
CA ALA A 284 -46.25 4.55 -13.35
C ALA A 284 -47.31 4.73 -14.45
N PRO A 285 -46.88 4.80 -15.73
CA PRO A 285 -47.65 4.22 -16.81
C PRO A 285 -46.90 3.08 -17.51
N ALA A 286 -47.63 1.98 -17.70
CA ALA A 286 -47.31 0.90 -18.60
C ALA A 286 -47.26 1.41 -20.06
N ARG A 287 -46.34 0.86 -20.85
CA ARG A 287 -46.40 0.92 -22.32
C ARG A 287 -46.72 -0.47 -22.85
N ALA A 288 -47.73 -0.48 -23.71
CA ALA A 288 -48.11 -1.56 -24.61
C ALA A 288 -47.09 -1.76 -25.73
#